data_AF-A0A956QHC5-F1
#
_entry.id   AF-A0A956QHC5-F1
#
_cell.length_a   1.000
_cell.length_b   1.000
_cell.length_c   1.000
_cell.angle_alpha   90.00
_cell.angle_beta   90.00
_cell.angle_gamma   90.00
#
_symmetry.space_group_name_H-M   'P 1'
#
loop_
_entity.id
_entity.type
_entity.pdbx_description
1 polymer ?
#
loop_
_entity_poly.entity_id
_entity_poly.type
_entity_poly.pdbx_seq_one_letter_code
_entity_poly.pdbx_strand_id
1 'polypeptide(L)'
;MSPPPPIGWSSPSDLELRYTGQLHADLDRLPRLATLIKQERARREDLVLLDTGDFSAGHLVSDQFAGKPVAEVMNHLDYDAAVLGRRDRQWGEEALRKLENTAGFPFLAANWQGFQGYVDLNRSGVSLRVIGLAWPEPPQGVEVLDPKAALRLALEGSSDDQVVVVLSQLGYELDRQLAQGHELHVLLEGVPYEGFSQVTTVAETLLVPACSGAGHLGSLRLELAGATNDEEHRG
;
A
#
# COMPACT_ATOMS: atom_id res chain seq x y z
N MET A 1 29.84 -8.00 43.14
CA MET A 1 28.83 -7.07 42.61
C MET A 1 29.02 -7.02 41.12
N SER A 2 28.15 -7.68 40.37
CA SER A 2 28.16 -7.60 38.90
C SER A 2 27.71 -6.19 38.48
N PRO A 3 28.27 -5.62 37.40
CA PRO A 3 27.78 -4.35 36.89
C PRO A 3 26.30 -4.50 36.49
N PRO A 4 25.49 -3.42 36.57
CA PRO A 4 24.13 -3.45 36.06
C PRO A 4 24.14 -3.82 34.56
N PRO A 5 23.10 -4.50 34.05
CA PRO A 5 22.99 -4.76 32.62
C PRO A 5 23.00 -3.43 31.85
N PRO A 6 23.58 -3.39 30.63
CA PRO A 6 23.56 -2.18 29.82
C PRO A 6 22.12 -1.74 29.54
N ILE A 7 21.83 -0.46 29.78
CA ILE A 7 20.61 0.20 29.35
C ILE A 7 20.60 0.17 27.83
N GLY A 8 19.74 -0.66 27.25
CA GLY A 8 19.54 -0.74 25.81
C GLY A 8 18.68 0.44 25.35
N TRP A 9 19.24 1.32 24.53
CA TRP A 9 18.49 2.32 23.79
C TRP A 9 18.03 1.66 22.49
N SER A 10 16.75 1.33 22.35
CA SER A 10 16.19 1.15 21.00
C SER A 10 16.06 2.55 20.40
N SER A 11 16.78 2.81 19.32
CA SER A 11 16.55 4.02 18.54
C SER A 11 15.13 3.99 17.95
N PRO A 12 14.44 5.13 17.81
CA PRO A 12 13.25 5.19 16.97
C PRO A 12 13.58 4.57 15.61
N SER A 13 12.75 3.63 15.18
CA SER A 13 12.89 3.03 13.85
C SER A 13 12.04 3.85 12.90
N ASP A 14 12.69 4.52 11.96
CA ASP A 14 11.96 5.23 10.92
C ASP A 14 11.47 4.20 9.89
N LEU A 15 10.25 4.37 9.40
CA LEU A 15 9.73 3.64 8.26
C LEU A 15 9.43 4.64 7.14
N GLU A 16 9.91 4.36 5.94
CA GLU A 16 9.67 5.23 4.77
C GLU A 16 8.79 4.52 3.74
N LEU A 17 7.60 5.08 3.55
CA LEU A 17 6.67 4.66 2.53
C LEU A 17 6.82 5.60 1.34
N ARG A 18 7.14 5.04 0.19
CA ARG A 18 6.99 5.68 -1.12
C ARG A 18 5.77 5.09 -1.80
N TYR A 19 4.99 5.94 -2.44
CA TYR A 19 3.76 5.48 -3.08
C TYR A 19 3.48 6.20 -4.38
N THR A 20 2.86 5.49 -5.29
CA THR A 20 2.35 5.99 -6.57
C THR A 20 0.87 5.66 -6.69
N GLY A 21 0.23 6.19 -7.72
CA GLY A 21 -1.18 5.89 -8.01
C GLY A 21 -1.57 6.47 -9.35
N GLN A 22 -2.59 5.89 -9.96
CA GLN A 22 -3.11 6.29 -11.27
C GLN A 22 -2.00 6.45 -12.31
N LEU A 23 -1.09 5.48 -12.39
CA LEU A 23 -0.04 5.50 -13.42
C LEU A 23 -0.66 5.52 -14.82
N HIS A 24 -1.87 4.97 -14.98
CA HIS A 24 -2.64 4.96 -16.23
C HIS A 24 -1.85 4.42 -17.43
N ALA A 25 -0.90 3.53 -17.15
CA ALA A 25 0.06 3.04 -18.11
C ALA A 25 0.79 4.12 -18.92
N ASP A 26 1.01 5.31 -18.36
CA ASP A 26 1.71 6.42 -19.04
C ASP A 26 3.21 6.08 -19.24
N LEU A 27 3.47 5.26 -20.26
CA LEU A 27 4.80 4.74 -20.61
C LEU A 27 5.78 5.86 -20.98
N ASP A 28 5.29 7.04 -21.37
CA ASP A 28 6.12 8.20 -21.68
C ASP A 28 6.71 8.82 -20.40
N ARG A 29 5.99 8.78 -19.27
CA ARG A 29 6.44 9.36 -17.99
C ARG A 29 7.05 8.35 -17.02
N LEU A 30 6.71 7.06 -17.13
CA LEU A 30 7.28 6.02 -16.29
C LEU A 30 8.83 6.02 -16.22
N PRO A 31 9.60 6.30 -17.28
CA PRO A 31 11.07 6.36 -17.18
C PRO A 31 11.58 7.43 -16.20
N ARG A 32 10.88 8.57 -16.10
CA ARG A 32 11.22 9.61 -15.13
C ARG A 32 10.91 9.15 -13.71
N LEU A 33 9.73 8.56 -13.50
CA LEU A 33 9.34 7.99 -12.21
C LEU A 33 10.31 6.89 -11.76
N ALA A 34 10.68 5.99 -12.67
CA ALA A 34 11.67 4.94 -12.45
C ALA A 34 13.01 5.52 -11.98
N THR A 35 13.46 6.63 -12.57
CA THR A 35 14.68 7.33 -12.16
C THR A 35 14.56 7.87 -10.73
N LEU A 36 13.42 8.49 -10.40
CA LEU A 36 13.17 9.00 -9.04
C LEU A 36 13.15 7.87 -8.01
N ILE A 37 12.43 6.78 -8.28
CA ILE A 37 12.36 5.61 -7.38
C ILE A 37 13.76 5.02 -7.15
N LYS A 38 14.56 4.86 -8.21
CA LYS A 38 15.94 4.35 -8.09
C LYS A 38 16.83 5.27 -7.25
N GLN A 39 16.65 6.60 -7.36
CA GLN A 39 17.38 7.55 -6.52
C GLN A 39 16.98 7.46 -5.06
N GLU A 40 15.68 7.31 -4.76
CA GLU A 40 15.22 7.12 -3.38
C GLU A 40 15.69 5.79 -2.80
N ARG A 41 15.60 4.67 -3.55
CA ARG A 41 16.13 3.37 -3.12
C ARG A 41 17.64 3.40 -2.88
N ALA A 42 18.40 4.16 -3.68
CA ALA A 42 19.83 4.33 -3.45
C ALA A 42 20.16 5.13 -2.17
N ARG A 43 19.25 5.97 -1.70
CA ARG A 43 19.37 6.66 -0.40
C ARG A 43 18.90 5.80 0.76
N ARG A 44 17.89 4.96 0.50
CA ARG A 44 17.22 4.16 1.50
C ARG A 44 16.74 2.83 0.90
N GLU A 45 17.56 1.81 1.04
CA GLU A 45 17.33 0.49 0.42
C GLU A 45 16.08 -0.21 0.99
N ASP A 46 15.77 0.02 2.26
CA ASP A 46 14.67 -0.58 3.01
C ASP A 46 13.32 0.15 2.87
N LEU A 47 13.20 1.14 1.97
CA LEU A 47 11.92 1.80 1.74
C LEU A 47 10.86 0.81 1.22
N VAL A 48 9.61 1.03 1.63
CA VAL A 48 8.45 0.31 1.09
C VAL A 48 7.88 1.11 -0.07
N LEU A 49 7.66 0.45 -1.22
CA LEU A 49 7.10 1.05 -2.43
C LEU A 49 5.74 0.44 -2.74
N LEU A 50 4.69 1.26 -2.70
CA LEU A 50 3.29 0.84 -2.87
C LEU A 50 2.63 1.54 -4.06
N ASP A 51 1.66 0.91 -4.72
CA ASP A 51 0.80 1.59 -5.70
C ASP A 51 -0.67 1.60 -5.25
N THR A 52 -1.30 2.76 -5.27
CA THR A 52 -2.70 2.93 -4.85
C THR A 52 -3.71 2.60 -5.93
N GLY A 53 -3.31 2.03 -7.09
CA GLY A 53 -4.21 1.47 -8.10
C GLY A 53 -4.33 2.29 -9.38
N ASP A 54 -5.10 1.78 -10.35
CA ASP A 54 -5.27 2.36 -11.68
C ASP A 54 -3.93 2.47 -12.45
N PHE A 55 -3.07 1.44 -12.33
CA PHE A 55 -1.73 1.45 -12.91
C PHE A 55 -1.68 0.89 -14.34
N SER A 56 -2.50 -0.09 -14.67
CA SER A 56 -2.25 -1.00 -15.80
C SER A 56 -2.83 -0.58 -17.15
N ALA A 57 -3.89 0.22 -17.20
CA ALA A 57 -4.60 0.57 -18.43
C ALA A 57 -4.57 2.07 -18.75
N GLY A 58 -4.69 2.42 -20.04
CA GLY A 58 -4.76 3.81 -20.50
C GLY A 58 -3.75 4.20 -21.59
N HIS A 59 -2.91 3.26 -22.02
CA HIS A 59 -1.93 3.45 -23.08
C HIS A 59 -2.02 2.31 -24.09
N LEU A 60 -1.97 2.63 -25.39
CA LEU A 60 -2.20 1.68 -26.49
C LEU A 60 -1.39 0.38 -26.35
N VAL A 61 -0.10 0.50 -26.04
CA VAL A 61 0.77 -0.67 -25.88
C VAL A 61 0.38 -1.47 -24.63
N SER A 62 0.07 -0.81 -23.52
CA SER A 62 -0.34 -1.52 -22.31
C SER A 62 -1.67 -2.23 -22.53
N ASP A 63 -2.60 -1.58 -23.24
CA ASP A 63 -3.91 -2.13 -23.52
C ASP A 63 -3.85 -3.33 -24.47
N GLN A 64 -2.96 -3.29 -25.46
CA GLN A 64 -2.70 -4.42 -26.35
C GLN A 64 -2.16 -5.66 -25.61
N PHE A 65 -1.42 -5.44 -24.52
CA PHE A 65 -0.77 -6.50 -23.74
C PHE A 65 -1.38 -6.68 -22.34
N ALA A 66 -2.61 -6.22 -22.12
CA ALA A 66 -3.35 -6.35 -20.87
C ALA A 66 -2.54 -5.96 -19.62
N GLY A 67 -1.88 -4.80 -19.64
CA GLY A 67 -1.13 -4.28 -18.48
C GLY A 67 0.29 -4.81 -18.32
N LYS A 68 0.67 -5.85 -19.07
CA LYS A 68 1.96 -6.53 -18.92
C LYS A 68 3.20 -5.61 -18.93
N PRO A 69 3.32 -4.63 -19.86
CA PRO A 69 4.49 -3.75 -19.90
C PRO A 69 4.64 -2.92 -18.61
N VAL A 70 3.53 -2.47 -18.01
CA VAL A 70 3.57 -1.71 -16.76
C VAL A 70 3.99 -2.60 -15.61
N ALA A 71 3.46 -3.83 -15.53
CA ALA A 71 3.87 -4.78 -14.50
C ALA A 71 5.36 -5.15 -14.60
N GLU A 72 5.93 -5.26 -15.80
CA GLU A 72 7.37 -5.49 -16.00
C GLU A 72 8.23 -4.28 -15.55
N VAL A 73 7.72 -3.05 -15.73
CA VAL A 73 8.37 -1.86 -15.19
C VAL A 73 8.31 -1.84 -13.67
N MET A 74 7.14 -2.12 -13.08
CA MET A 74 6.96 -2.15 -11.62
C MET A 74 7.82 -3.24 -10.96
N ASN A 75 7.97 -4.40 -11.60
CA ASN A 75 8.96 -5.42 -11.21
C ASN A 75 10.38 -4.85 -11.12
N HIS A 76 10.83 -4.16 -12.18
CA HIS A 76 12.18 -3.57 -12.23
C HIS A 76 12.42 -2.44 -11.21
N LEU A 77 11.36 -2.00 -10.52
CA LEU A 77 11.39 -0.97 -9.49
C LEU A 77 11.15 -1.55 -8.08
N ASP A 78 11.00 -2.88 -8.00
CA ASP A 78 10.77 -3.64 -6.78
C ASP A 78 9.56 -3.13 -5.99
N TYR A 79 8.40 -3.01 -6.64
CA TYR A 79 7.16 -2.70 -5.92
C TYR A 79 6.84 -3.79 -4.89
N ASP A 80 6.41 -3.39 -3.69
CA ASP A 80 6.08 -4.30 -2.60
C ASP A 80 4.64 -4.80 -2.67
N ALA A 81 3.72 -3.95 -3.11
CA ALA A 81 2.31 -4.28 -3.35
C ALA A 81 1.61 -3.20 -4.18
N ALA A 82 0.50 -3.57 -4.81
CA ALA A 82 -0.44 -2.64 -5.43
C ALA A 82 -1.88 -3.02 -5.09
N VAL A 83 -2.79 -2.06 -4.96
CA VAL A 83 -4.24 -2.33 -4.88
C VAL A 83 -4.89 -2.27 -6.25
N LEU A 84 -5.89 -3.12 -6.51
CA LEU A 84 -6.59 -3.13 -7.80
C LEU A 84 -7.58 -1.96 -7.91
N GLY A 85 -7.36 -1.11 -8.91
CA GLY A 85 -8.22 0.02 -9.25
C GLY A 85 -9.32 -0.29 -10.25
N ARG A 86 -10.11 0.75 -10.55
CA ARG A 86 -11.22 0.70 -11.51
C ARG A 86 -10.79 0.28 -12.90
N ARG A 87 -9.60 0.67 -13.33
CA ARG A 87 -9.08 0.43 -14.68
C ARG A 87 -8.44 -0.95 -14.81
N ASP A 88 -7.88 -1.46 -13.73
CA ASP A 88 -7.11 -2.71 -13.77
C ASP A 88 -7.98 -3.94 -14.07
N ARG A 89 -9.27 -3.88 -13.70
CA ARG A 89 -10.27 -4.94 -13.97
C ARG A 89 -10.72 -5.09 -15.43
N GLN A 90 -10.33 -4.20 -16.33
CA GLN A 90 -10.99 -4.09 -17.65
C GLN A 90 -10.87 -5.34 -18.53
N TRP A 91 -9.85 -6.19 -18.32
CA TRP A 91 -9.65 -7.44 -19.06
C TRP A 91 -10.18 -8.69 -18.34
N GLY A 92 -10.85 -8.53 -17.20
CA GLY A 92 -11.43 -9.64 -16.45
C GLY A 92 -10.46 -10.35 -15.50
N GLU A 93 -11.01 -11.26 -14.70
CA GLU A 93 -10.27 -11.99 -13.65
C GLU A 93 -9.12 -12.84 -14.22
N GLU A 94 -9.34 -13.57 -15.31
CA GLU A 94 -8.32 -14.44 -15.90
C GLU A 94 -7.08 -13.64 -16.34
N ALA A 95 -7.29 -12.47 -16.95
CA ALA A 95 -6.21 -11.59 -17.35
C ALA A 95 -5.49 -11.01 -16.13
N LEU A 96 -6.22 -10.58 -15.10
CA LEU A 96 -5.64 -10.10 -13.85
C LEU A 96 -4.75 -11.15 -13.17
N ARG A 97 -5.20 -12.40 -13.07
CA ARG A 97 -4.41 -13.50 -12.50
C ARG A 97 -3.14 -13.79 -13.32
N LYS A 98 -3.21 -13.69 -14.64
CA LYS A 98 -2.02 -13.80 -15.51
C LYS A 98 -1.06 -12.62 -15.32
N LEU A 99 -1.61 -11.42 -15.15
CA LEU A 99 -0.83 -10.22 -14.93
C LEU A 99 -0.11 -10.27 -13.57
N GLU A 100 -0.79 -10.73 -12.52
CA GLU A 100 -0.22 -10.93 -11.18
C GLU A 100 0.98 -11.89 -11.22
N ASN A 101 0.86 -13.02 -11.94
CA ASN A 101 1.99 -13.92 -12.17
C ASN A 101 3.18 -13.26 -12.86
N THR A 102 2.93 -12.24 -13.69
CA THR A 102 4.01 -11.46 -14.31
C THR A 102 4.57 -10.42 -13.34
N ALA A 103 3.72 -9.81 -12.51
CA ALA A 103 4.05 -8.66 -11.68
C ALA A 103 5.05 -8.97 -10.57
N GLY A 104 5.19 -10.21 -10.11
CA GLY A 104 6.21 -10.56 -9.10
C GLY A 104 5.98 -9.96 -7.70
N PHE A 105 4.94 -9.13 -7.55
CA PHE A 105 4.44 -8.57 -6.29
C PHE A 105 2.91 -8.75 -6.23
N PRO A 106 2.32 -8.81 -5.03
CA PRO A 106 0.90 -9.11 -4.87
C PRO A 106 0.00 -7.96 -5.30
N PHE A 107 -1.10 -8.32 -5.97
CA PHE A 107 -2.23 -7.41 -6.19
C PHE A 107 -3.25 -7.60 -5.08
N LEU A 108 -3.48 -6.55 -4.31
CA LEU A 108 -4.31 -6.57 -3.12
C LEU A 108 -5.75 -6.16 -3.43
N ALA A 109 -6.71 -6.95 -2.96
CA ALA A 109 -8.15 -6.69 -3.09
C ALA A 109 -8.94 -7.48 -2.01
N ALA A 110 -8.86 -7.07 -0.75
CA ALA A 110 -9.52 -7.75 0.37
C ALA A 110 -11.03 -7.84 0.23
N ASN A 111 -11.64 -6.87 -0.46
CA ASN A 111 -13.07 -6.84 -0.75
C ASN A 111 -13.46 -7.64 -2.00
N TRP A 112 -12.53 -8.26 -2.74
CA TRP A 112 -12.83 -9.14 -3.87
C TRP A 112 -12.57 -10.60 -3.47
N GLN A 113 -13.60 -11.43 -3.49
CA GLN A 113 -13.43 -12.83 -3.08
C GLN A 113 -12.49 -13.59 -4.01
N GLY A 114 -11.59 -14.39 -3.43
CA GLY A 114 -10.61 -15.18 -4.18
C GLY A 114 -9.37 -14.40 -4.64
N PHE A 115 -9.21 -13.16 -4.17
CA PHE A 115 -8.00 -12.35 -4.32
C PHE A 115 -7.26 -12.23 -2.98
N GLN A 116 -5.96 -11.94 -3.06
CA GLN A 116 -5.16 -11.69 -1.86
C GLN A 116 -5.58 -10.36 -1.23
N GLY A 117 -5.92 -10.35 0.06
CA GLY A 117 -6.41 -9.15 0.73
C GLY A 117 -5.33 -8.24 1.31
N TYR A 118 -4.23 -8.85 1.75
CA TYR A 118 -3.14 -8.14 2.40
C TYR A 118 -1.79 -8.84 2.15
N VAL A 119 -0.71 -8.15 2.49
CA VAL A 119 0.63 -8.74 2.59
C VAL A 119 1.30 -8.24 3.87
N ASP A 120 1.96 -9.14 4.57
CA ASP A 120 2.81 -8.79 5.72
C ASP A 120 4.25 -8.59 5.24
N LEU A 121 4.85 -7.46 5.61
CA LEU A 121 6.20 -7.07 5.23
C LEU A 121 7.06 -6.82 6.48
N ASN A 122 8.37 -6.99 6.35
CA ASN A 122 9.32 -6.54 7.36
C ASN A 122 10.38 -5.65 6.71
N ARG A 123 10.58 -4.45 7.24
CA ARG A 123 11.64 -3.52 6.80
C ARG A 123 12.36 -2.97 8.02
N SER A 124 13.67 -3.22 8.08
CA SER A 124 14.53 -2.74 9.16
C SER A 124 13.99 -3.05 10.57
N GLY A 125 13.40 -4.23 10.75
CA GLY A 125 12.84 -4.67 12.04
C GLY A 125 11.41 -4.18 12.32
N VAL A 126 10.85 -3.31 11.47
CA VAL A 126 9.46 -2.89 11.54
C VAL A 126 8.59 -3.92 10.82
N SER A 127 7.59 -4.46 11.52
CA SER A 127 6.54 -5.29 10.92
C SER A 127 5.42 -4.42 10.38
N LEU A 128 4.99 -4.68 9.14
CA LEU A 128 3.89 -3.95 8.49
C LEU A 128 2.87 -4.93 7.95
N ARG A 129 1.58 -4.55 8.00
CA ARG A 129 0.52 -5.17 7.21
C ARG A 129 0.02 -4.17 6.20
N VAL A 130 0.15 -4.50 4.93
CA VAL A 130 -0.41 -3.70 3.83
C VAL A 130 -1.71 -4.36 3.37
N ILE A 131 -2.84 -3.67 3.54
CA ILE A 131 -4.17 -4.15 3.17
C ILE A 131 -4.64 -3.38 1.93
N GLY A 132 -5.18 -4.08 0.93
CA GLY A 132 -5.77 -3.43 -0.25
C GLY A 132 -7.29 -3.48 -0.23
N LEU A 133 -7.94 -2.32 -0.34
CA LEU A 133 -9.38 -2.20 -0.58
C LEU A 133 -9.59 -1.73 -2.02
N ALA A 134 -9.85 -2.69 -2.89
CA ALA A 134 -9.97 -2.51 -4.33
C ALA A 134 -11.26 -1.78 -4.73
N TRP A 135 -11.31 -1.37 -6.00
CA TRP A 135 -12.48 -0.70 -6.58
C TRP A 135 -13.78 -1.46 -6.30
N PRO A 136 -14.89 -0.81 -5.89
CA PRO A 136 -16.11 -1.50 -5.43
C PRO A 136 -16.79 -2.41 -6.47
N GLU A 137 -16.50 -2.24 -7.75
CA GLU A 137 -17.05 -3.06 -8.83
C GLU A 137 -15.97 -4.01 -9.38
N PRO A 138 -15.95 -5.29 -9.01
CA PRO A 138 -14.94 -6.23 -9.49
C PRO A 138 -15.20 -6.67 -10.94
N PRO A 139 -14.29 -7.46 -11.55
CA PRO A 139 -14.59 -8.23 -12.76
C PRO A 139 -15.88 -9.05 -12.66
N GLN A 140 -16.51 -9.34 -13.80
CA GLN A 140 -17.68 -10.23 -13.84
C GLN A 140 -17.34 -11.62 -13.27
N GLY A 141 -18.19 -12.13 -12.39
CA GLY A 141 -18.04 -13.45 -11.76
C GLY A 141 -17.29 -13.42 -10.42
N VAL A 142 -16.66 -12.30 -10.06
CA VAL A 142 -16.01 -12.10 -8.77
C VAL A 142 -17.03 -11.51 -7.79
N GLU A 143 -17.21 -12.15 -6.64
CA GLU A 143 -18.05 -11.63 -5.57
C GLU A 143 -17.33 -10.51 -4.81
N VAL A 144 -18.09 -9.47 -4.42
CA VAL A 144 -17.59 -8.34 -3.63
C VAL A 144 -18.11 -8.40 -2.19
N LEU A 145 -17.21 -8.19 -1.24
CA LEU A 145 -17.54 -8.01 0.17
C LEU A 145 -17.73 -6.53 0.49
N ASP A 146 -18.56 -6.23 1.49
CA ASP A 146 -18.61 -4.89 2.07
C ASP A 146 -17.21 -4.47 2.53
N PRO A 147 -16.71 -3.27 2.18
CA PRO A 147 -15.34 -2.87 2.52
C PRO A 147 -15.04 -2.82 4.02
N LYS A 148 -16.02 -2.50 4.87
CA LYS A 148 -15.82 -2.51 6.34
C LYS A 148 -15.71 -3.94 6.85
N ALA A 149 -16.48 -4.86 6.30
CA ALA A 149 -16.35 -6.29 6.62
C ALA A 149 -15.01 -6.86 6.11
N ALA A 150 -14.62 -6.54 4.88
CA ALA A 150 -13.35 -6.95 4.29
C ALA A 150 -12.15 -6.45 5.09
N LEU A 151 -12.17 -5.18 5.51
CA LEU A 151 -11.13 -4.62 6.37
C LEU A 151 -11.05 -5.34 7.71
N ARG A 152 -12.18 -5.64 8.37
CA ARG A 152 -12.18 -6.42 9.61
C ARG A 152 -11.51 -7.77 9.43
N LEU A 153 -11.88 -8.51 8.40
CA LEU A 153 -11.29 -9.82 8.10
C LEU A 153 -9.78 -9.72 7.81
N ALA A 154 -9.34 -8.68 7.09
CA ALA A 154 -7.92 -8.48 6.79
C ALA A 154 -7.09 -8.07 8.02
N LEU A 155 -7.72 -7.48 9.03
CA LEU A 155 -7.09 -7.18 10.32
C LEU A 155 -7.03 -8.39 11.25
N GLU A 156 -7.79 -9.47 10.99
CA GLU A 156 -7.73 -10.66 11.83
C GLU A 156 -6.30 -11.23 11.85
N GLY A 157 -5.79 -11.46 13.07
CA GLY A 157 -4.46 -12.01 13.28
C GLY A 157 -3.29 -11.03 13.04
N SER A 158 -3.52 -9.73 12.84
CA SER A 158 -2.43 -8.74 12.96
C SER A 158 -1.99 -8.63 14.42
N SER A 159 -0.70 -8.42 14.66
CA SER A 159 -0.21 -8.11 16.03
C SER A 159 -0.33 -6.62 16.33
N ASP A 160 -0.46 -6.29 17.61
CA ASP A 160 -0.50 -4.89 18.08
C ASP A 160 0.77 -4.10 17.69
N ASP A 161 1.92 -4.77 17.58
CA ASP A 161 3.19 -4.17 17.16
C ASP A 161 3.32 -3.94 15.64
N GLN A 162 2.30 -4.29 14.85
CA GLN A 162 2.34 -4.22 13.39
C GLN A 162 1.79 -2.89 12.88
N VAL A 163 2.57 -2.20 12.06
CA VAL A 163 2.10 -0.98 11.38
C VAL A 163 1.10 -1.36 10.30
N VAL A 164 -0.15 -0.96 10.45
CA VAL A 164 -1.21 -1.21 9.47
C VAL A 164 -1.32 -0.07 8.47
N VAL A 165 -1.07 -0.40 7.21
CA VAL A 165 -1.18 0.51 6.04
C VAL A 165 -2.30 0.01 5.13
N VAL A 166 -3.26 0.87 4.83
CA VAL A 166 -4.36 0.57 3.90
C VAL A 166 -4.15 1.30 2.58
N LEU A 167 -4.20 0.58 1.47
CA LEU A 167 -4.27 1.12 0.11
C LEU A 167 -5.75 1.09 -0.33
N SER A 168 -6.33 2.24 -0.64
CA SER A 168 -7.77 2.32 -0.92
C SER A 168 -8.13 2.89 -2.29
N GLN A 169 -9.07 2.21 -2.96
CA GLN A 169 -9.73 2.65 -4.19
C GLN A 169 -11.21 2.98 -3.95
N LEU A 170 -11.60 3.26 -2.70
CA LEU A 170 -12.98 3.50 -2.29
C LEU A 170 -13.38 4.98 -2.34
N GLY A 171 -12.40 5.86 -2.14
CA GLY A 171 -12.58 7.31 -2.15
C GLY A 171 -12.87 7.91 -0.78
N TYR A 172 -12.63 9.21 -0.70
CA TYR A 172 -12.39 9.96 0.52
C TYR A 172 -13.43 9.78 1.62
N GLU A 173 -14.71 9.84 1.27
CA GLU A 173 -15.77 9.75 2.27
C GLU A 173 -15.86 8.38 2.94
N LEU A 174 -15.63 7.30 2.18
CA LEU A 174 -15.62 5.96 2.76
C LEU A 174 -14.31 5.70 3.50
N ASP A 175 -13.18 6.18 2.98
CA ASP A 175 -11.87 6.09 3.63
C ASP A 175 -11.87 6.81 4.98
N ARG A 176 -12.48 7.99 5.06
CA ARG A 176 -12.66 8.71 6.32
C ARG A 176 -13.50 7.91 7.32
N GLN A 177 -14.57 7.24 6.86
CA GLN A 177 -15.39 6.41 7.74
C GLN A 177 -14.64 5.17 8.25
N LEU A 178 -13.79 4.56 7.41
CA LEU A 178 -12.97 3.42 7.81
C LEU A 178 -11.93 3.83 8.86
N ALA A 179 -11.23 4.95 8.63
CA ALA A 179 -10.28 5.51 9.58
C ALA A 179 -10.92 5.86 10.94
N GLN A 180 -12.19 6.27 10.98
CA GLN A 180 -12.91 6.52 12.24
C GLN A 180 -13.30 5.25 13.00
N GLY A 181 -13.44 4.11 12.31
CA GLY A 181 -14.03 2.91 12.86
C GLY A 181 -13.04 1.79 13.22
N HIS A 182 -11.76 1.97 12.92
CA HIS A 182 -10.73 0.95 12.98
C HIS A 182 -9.39 1.54 13.42
N GLU A 183 -8.58 0.74 14.13
CA GLU A 183 -7.22 1.11 14.51
C GLU A 183 -6.29 0.89 13.31
N LEU A 184 -6.08 1.96 12.54
CA LEU A 184 -5.18 1.98 11.38
C LEU A 184 -4.11 3.04 11.60
N HIS A 185 -2.90 2.81 11.12
CA HIS A 185 -1.82 3.81 11.21
C HIS A 185 -1.85 4.75 9.99
N VAL A 186 -1.97 4.19 8.79
CA VAL A 186 -1.98 4.95 7.53
C VAL A 186 -3.06 4.43 6.60
N LEU A 187 -3.77 5.35 5.93
CA LEU A 187 -4.63 5.06 4.79
C LEU A 187 -4.18 5.93 3.60
N LEU A 188 -3.67 5.28 2.57
CA LEU A 188 -3.26 5.89 1.30
C LEU A 188 -4.43 5.83 0.32
N GLU A 189 -4.94 7.00 -0.06
CA GLU A 189 -6.05 7.09 -0.99
C GLU A 189 -5.59 6.97 -2.45
N GLY A 190 -6.39 6.32 -3.28
CA GLY A 190 -6.12 6.10 -4.70
C GLY A 190 -7.06 6.86 -5.64
N VAL A 191 -8.16 7.39 -5.13
CA VAL A 191 -9.16 8.14 -5.89
C VAL A 191 -9.04 9.64 -5.57
N PRO A 192 -8.65 10.50 -6.52
CA PRO A 192 -8.45 11.92 -6.22
C PRO A 192 -9.75 12.62 -5.87
N TYR A 193 -9.68 13.49 -4.88
CA TYR A 193 -10.78 14.35 -4.46
C TYR A 193 -10.27 15.78 -4.32
N GLU A 194 -10.92 16.75 -5.00
CA GLU A 194 -10.47 18.15 -5.01
C GLU A 194 -10.38 18.77 -3.60
N GLY A 195 -11.22 18.31 -2.67
CA GLY A 195 -11.23 18.79 -1.29
C GLY A 195 -10.19 18.15 -0.37
N PHE A 196 -9.38 17.20 -0.86
CA PHE A 196 -8.40 16.47 -0.06
C PHE A 196 -7.02 16.49 -0.72
N SER A 197 -6.21 17.46 -0.32
CA SER A 197 -4.89 17.74 -0.93
C SER A 197 -3.73 17.73 0.08
N GLN A 198 -4.03 17.54 1.35
CA GLN A 198 -3.04 17.51 2.44
C GLN A 198 -3.35 16.35 3.36
N VAL A 199 -2.31 15.74 3.93
CA VAL A 199 -2.46 14.69 4.94
C VAL A 199 -3.29 15.22 6.11
N THR A 200 -4.26 14.42 6.55
CA THR A 200 -5.12 14.74 7.69
C THR A 200 -5.14 13.57 8.66
N THR A 201 -5.34 13.86 9.94
CA THR A 201 -5.50 12.83 10.96
C THR A 201 -6.98 12.64 11.26
N VAL A 202 -7.42 11.39 11.20
CA VAL A 202 -8.80 10.99 11.50
C VAL A 202 -8.74 9.92 12.58
N ALA A 203 -9.27 10.24 13.76
CA ALA A 203 -8.98 9.48 14.98
C ALA A 203 -7.45 9.38 15.21
N GLU A 204 -6.87 8.20 15.02
CA GLU A 204 -5.41 7.96 15.13
C GLU A 204 -4.76 7.63 13.79
N THR A 205 -5.54 7.61 12.70
CA THR A 205 -5.07 7.25 11.36
C THR A 205 -4.62 8.48 10.57
N LEU A 206 -3.45 8.39 9.94
CA LEU A 206 -3.02 9.33 8.92
C LEU A 206 -3.70 9.01 7.59
N LEU A 207 -4.65 9.84 7.18
CA LEU A 207 -5.29 9.78 5.88
C LEU A 207 -4.47 10.62 4.89
N VAL A 208 -4.01 9.99 3.80
CA VAL A 208 -3.06 10.57 2.86
C VAL A 208 -3.70 10.72 1.47
N PRO A 209 -3.62 11.91 0.85
CA PRO A 209 -4.27 12.17 -0.43
C PRO A 209 -3.62 11.41 -1.59
N ALA A 210 -4.42 11.16 -2.62
CA ALA A 210 -3.99 10.39 -3.77
C ALA A 210 -2.81 11.03 -4.51
N CYS A 211 -1.71 10.27 -4.62
CA CYS A 211 -0.64 10.57 -5.55
C CYS A 211 -1.08 10.17 -6.96
N SER A 212 -1.26 11.13 -7.87
CA SER A 212 -1.89 10.87 -9.16
C SER A 212 -0.94 11.07 -10.34
N GLY A 213 -0.80 10.04 -11.17
CA GLY A 213 -0.09 10.10 -12.43
C GLY A 213 1.38 9.71 -12.35
N ALA A 214 1.90 9.14 -13.43
CA ALA A 214 3.27 8.62 -13.57
C ALA A 214 4.41 9.67 -13.51
N GLY A 215 4.12 10.89 -13.05
CA GLY A 215 5.09 11.95 -12.80
C GLY A 215 5.32 12.26 -11.32
N HIS A 216 4.59 11.62 -10.41
CA HIS A 216 4.61 11.91 -8.99
C HIS A 216 5.02 10.68 -8.18
N LEU A 217 5.82 10.92 -7.15
CA LEU A 217 6.20 9.92 -6.15
C LEU A 217 5.89 10.49 -4.77
N GLY A 218 4.90 9.91 -4.11
CA GLY A 218 4.53 10.23 -2.74
C GLY A 218 5.61 9.82 -1.76
N SER A 219 5.67 10.50 -0.62
CA SER A 219 6.58 10.19 0.47
C SER A 219 5.86 10.35 1.79
N LEU A 220 5.95 9.34 2.64
CA LEU A 220 5.51 9.40 4.02
C LEU A 220 6.57 8.74 4.89
N ARG A 221 7.10 9.50 5.86
CA ARG A 221 8.00 8.96 6.88
C ARG A 221 7.20 8.81 8.18
N LEU A 222 7.25 7.62 8.75
CA LEU A 222 6.69 7.31 10.05
C LEU A 222 7.84 7.17 11.04
N GLU A 223 7.82 8.00 12.08
CA GLU A 223 8.73 7.88 13.22
C GLU A 223 8.05 6.98 14.24
N LEU A 224 8.53 5.74 14.39
CA LEU A 224 7.94 4.79 15.31
C LEU A 224 8.66 4.91 16.66
N ALA A 225 7.91 5.33 17.69
CA ALA A 225 8.39 5.30 19.06
C ALA A 225 8.50 3.82 19.48
N GLY A 226 9.71 3.38 19.83
CA GLY A 226 9.93 2.00 20.27
C GLY A 226 9.15 1.69 21.55
N ALA A 227 8.51 0.53 21.61
CA ALA A 227 7.95 0.00 22.86
C ALA A 227 9.10 -0.22 23.86
N THR A 228 9.09 0.51 24.96
CA THR A 228 9.94 0.21 26.12
C THR A 228 9.36 -1.01 26.83
N ASN A 229 9.92 -2.19 26.58
CA ASN A 229 9.64 -3.37 27.40
C ASN A 229 10.32 -3.22 28.77
N ASP A 230 9.67 -2.50 29.69
CA ASP A 230 9.93 -2.61 31.12
C ASP A 230 9.10 -3.78 31.69
N GLU A 231 9.55 -5.01 31.46
CA GLU A 231 9.13 -6.16 32.28
C GLU A 231 10.04 -6.29 33.51
N GLU A 232 9.79 -5.48 34.55
CA GLU A 232 10.28 -5.82 35.90
C GLU A 232 9.32 -6.84 36.53
N HIS A 233 9.71 -8.12 36.44
CA HIS A 233 9.20 -9.18 37.31
C HIS A 233 9.46 -8.80 38.78
N ARG A 234 8.41 -8.45 39.51
CA ARG A 234 8.45 -8.41 40.98
C ARG A 234 8.32 -9.83 41.53
N GLY A 235 9.43 -10.36 42.03
CA GLY A 235 9.53 -11.54 42.91
C GLY A 235 10.64 -11.32 43.91
#